data_AF-A0A4P9Z0K7-F1
#
_entry.id   AF-A0A4P9Z0K7-F1
#
_cell.length_a   1.000
_cell.length_b   1.000
_cell.length_c   1.000
_cell.angle_alpha   90.00
_cell.angle_beta   90.00
_cell.angle_gamma   90.00
#
_symmetry.space_group_name_H-M   'P 1'
#
loop_
_entity.id
_entity.type
_entity.pdbx_description
1 polymer ?
#
loop_
_entity_poly.entity_id
_entity_poly.type
_entity_poly.pdbx_seq_one_letter_code
_entity_poly.pdbx_strand_id
1 'polypeptide(L)'
;MEKQLAELKVSGRTSRRTSRRTRLLCGWPARESDLASLSLSLSLRIQDNYLRALAETENVRQQMRRQVEETAQFAIRKFAKDMLDTVDILGMALRSVPKEKLDAPDVDATLKNLHTGVSMTESELLRALKRHGVEPFDPMGEPFDPNLHQAAFQVAIPGKKPGTVFQVEKRGFMIKNRVLRPAQVGVVKDDA
;
A
#
# COMPACT_ATOMS: atom_id res chain seq x y z
N MET A 1 16.06 -44.45 10.19
CA MET A 1 17.45 -44.01 9.91
C MET A 1 18.39 -44.58 10.98
N GLU A 2 18.33 -45.88 11.22
CA GLU A 2 18.87 -46.53 12.43
C GLU A 2 19.57 -47.86 12.11
N LYS A 3 20.28 -47.93 10.97
CA LYS A 3 20.93 -49.16 10.48
C LYS A 3 22.33 -48.92 9.91
N GLN A 4 23.25 -48.42 10.71
CA GLN A 4 24.70 -48.43 10.38
C GLN A 4 25.58 -48.75 11.61
N LEU A 5 25.15 -49.69 12.46
CA LEU A 5 25.86 -50.09 13.68
C LEU A 5 26.29 -51.57 13.69
N ALA A 6 26.58 -52.15 12.54
CA ALA A 6 27.14 -53.49 12.47
C ALA A 6 28.23 -53.58 11.41
N GLU A 7 29.30 -54.29 11.76
CA GLU A 7 30.43 -54.70 10.93
C GLU A 7 31.63 -53.73 10.86
N LEU A 8 32.53 -53.89 11.83
CA LEU A 8 33.98 -54.05 11.59
C LEU A 8 34.67 -54.51 12.88
N LYS A 9 34.38 -55.76 13.28
CA LYS A 9 35.33 -56.56 14.05
C LYS A 9 36.41 -57.04 13.09
N VAL A 10 37.52 -56.32 12.98
CA VAL A 10 38.76 -56.87 12.42
C VAL A 10 39.77 -56.99 13.55
N SER A 11 40.06 -58.24 13.89
CA SER A 11 41.15 -58.65 14.75
C SER A 11 42.49 -58.12 14.19
N GLY A 12 43.07 -57.14 14.86
CA GLY A 12 44.41 -56.61 14.57
C GLY A 12 45.40 -57.11 15.62
N ARG A 13 46.29 -58.00 15.19
CA ARG A 13 47.40 -58.59 15.96
C ARG A 13 48.18 -57.57 16.77
N THR A 14 48.50 -57.96 18.00
CA THR A 14 49.56 -57.40 18.84
C THR A 14 50.91 -57.43 18.11
N SER A 15 51.52 -56.26 17.87
CA SER A 15 52.97 -56.17 17.73
C SER A 15 53.46 -54.88 18.39
N ARG A 16 54.22 -55.06 19.48
CA ARG A 16 55.05 -54.02 20.08
C ARG A 16 56.26 -53.80 19.17
N ARG A 17 56.45 -52.58 18.67
CA ARG A 17 57.78 -52.06 18.30
C ARG A 17 57.75 -50.53 18.21
N THR A 18 58.23 -49.93 19.29
CA THR A 18 59.06 -48.72 19.36
C THR A 18 59.32 -47.96 18.06
N SER A 19 58.90 -46.69 17.99
CA SER A 19 59.72 -45.62 17.40
C SER A 19 59.16 -44.24 17.78
N ARG A 20 60.01 -43.45 18.43
CA ARG A 20 59.81 -42.03 18.77
C ARG A 20 59.98 -41.19 17.50
N ARG A 21 58.92 -40.53 17.00
CA ARG A 21 58.96 -39.20 16.32
C ARG A 21 57.65 -38.95 15.56
N THR A 22 56.75 -38.21 16.21
CA THR A 22 55.87 -37.18 15.62
C THR A 22 55.12 -36.53 16.78
N ARG A 23 55.88 -35.83 17.63
CA ARG A 23 55.33 -34.78 18.48
C ARG A 23 55.29 -33.54 17.60
N LEU A 24 54.15 -32.84 17.59
CA LEU A 24 53.81 -31.63 16.80
C LEU A 24 53.05 -31.91 15.51
N LEU A 25 51.74 -32.11 15.65
CA LEU A 25 50.70 -31.42 14.86
C LEU A 25 49.35 -31.75 15.54
N CYS A 26 48.75 -30.73 16.16
CA CYS A 26 47.42 -30.72 16.80
C CYS A 26 47.26 -31.50 18.12
N GLY A 27 47.85 -30.99 19.21
CA GLY A 27 47.55 -31.44 20.57
C GLY A 27 46.69 -30.42 21.31
N TRP A 28 45.37 -30.56 21.24
CA TRP A 28 44.44 -29.98 22.23
C TRP A 28 43.86 -31.12 23.06
N PRO A 29 44.20 -31.25 24.36
CA PRO A 29 43.49 -32.16 25.24
C PRO A 29 42.25 -31.42 25.72
N ALA A 30 41.19 -31.36 24.90
CA ALA A 30 39.90 -30.97 25.42
C ALA A 30 39.50 -32.01 26.48
N ARG A 31 39.33 -31.59 27.74
CA ARG A 31 38.83 -32.51 28.78
C ARG A 31 37.44 -32.97 28.36
N GLU A 32 37.04 -34.20 28.70
CA GLU A 32 35.70 -34.72 28.38
C GLU A 32 34.58 -33.78 28.85
N SER A 33 34.80 -33.06 29.95
CA SER A 33 33.95 -31.97 30.43
C SER A 33 33.79 -30.81 29.45
N ASP A 34 34.86 -30.44 28.75
CA ASP A 34 34.89 -29.32 27.81
C ASP A 34 34.13 -29.69 26.54
N LEU A 35 34.25 -30.94 26.08
CA LEU A 35 33.49 -31.48 24.94
C LEU A 35 31.98 -31.52 25.20
N ALA A 36 31.57 -31.91 26.42
CA ALA A 36 30.17 -31.93 26.82
C ALA A 36 29.58 -30.52 26.96
N SER A 37 30.34 -29.57 27.50
CA SER A 37 29.90 -28.17 27.59
C SER A 37 29.76 -27.52 26.21
N LEU A 38 30.68 -27.82 25.30
CA LEU A 38 30.66 -27.31 23.93
C LEU A 38 29.47 -27.87 23.15
N SER A 39 29.17 -29.16 23.27
CA SER A 39 28.03 -29.79 22.58
C SER A 39 26.69 -29.24 23.08
N LEU A 40 26.56 -28.98 24.39
CA LEU A 40 25.37 -28.36 24.98
C LEU A 40 25.19 -26.90 24.51
N SER A 41 26.27 -26.13 24.47
CA SER A 41 26.21 -24.74 23.97
C SER A 41 25.83 -24.68 22.48
N LEU A 42 26.31 -25.65 21.70
CA LEU A 42 26.04 -25.74 20.27
C LEU A 42 24.59 -26.19 20.01
N SER A 43 24.06 -27.12 20.80
CA SER A 43 22.65 -27.52 20.71
C SER A 43 21.70 -26.39 21.08
N LEU A 44 21.99 -25.63 22.14
CA LEU A 44 21.21 -24.44 22.51
C LEU A 44 21.23 -23.39 21.40
N ARG A 45 22.41 -23.08 20.84
CA ARG A 45 22.53 -22.13 19.71
C ARG A 45 21.73 -22.57 18.49
N ILE A 46 21.72 -23.86 18.16
CA ILE A 46 20.95 -24.38 17.02
C ILE A 46 19.44 -24.26 17.30
N GLN A 47 18.99 -24.60 18.51
CA GLN A 47 17.59 -24.47 18.90
C GLN A 47 17.14 -23.01 18.87
N ASP A 48 17.93 -22.10 19.44
CA ASP A 48 17.64 -20.67 19.43
C ASP A 48 17.57 -20.10 18.00
N ASN A 49 18.52 -20.49 17.15
CA ASN A 49 18.53 -20.08 15.74
C ASN A 49 17.32 -20.65 14.99
N TYR A 50 16.95 -21.90 15.27
CA TYR A 50 15.79 -22.55 14.66
C TYR A 50 14.48 -21.88 15.07
N LEU A 51 14.29 -21.63 16.38
CA LEU A 51 13.11 -20.93 16.89
C LEU A 51 13.02 -19.51 16.34
N ARG A 52 14.16 -18.80 16.24
CA ARG A 52 14.21 -17.47 15.62
C ARG A 52 13.85 -17.53 14.14
N ALA A 53 14.42 -18.47 13.38
CA ALA A 53 14.10 -18.63 11.96
C ALA A 53 12.61 -18.92 11.77
N LEU A 54 12.01 -19.78 12.61
CA LEU A 54 10.57 -20.03 12.58
C LEU A 54 9.77 -18.75 12.87
N ALA A 55 10.13 -18.00 13.91
CA ALA A 55 9.46 -16.74 14.24
C ALA A 55 9.57 -15.70 13.11
N GLU A 56 10.74 -15.57 12.48
CA GLU A 56 10.96 -14.69 11.33
C GLU A 56 10.08 -15.10 10.15
N THR A 57 9.98 -16.40 9.83
CA THR A 57 9.11 -16.86 8.74
C THR A 57 7.64 -16.57 9.01
N GLU A 58 7.19 -16.69 10.26
CA GLU A 58 5.80 -16.41 10.61
C GLU A 58 5.49 -14.91 10.56
N ASN A 59 6.41 -14.06 11.03
CA ASN A 59 6.30 -12.62 10.90
C ASN A 59 6.21 -12.18 9.43
N VAL A 60 7.06 -12.74 8.56
CA VAL A 60 7.01 -12.47 7.11
C VAL A 60 5.70 -12.95 6.52
N ARG A 61 5.20 -14.15 6.88
CA ARG A 61 3.90 -14.64 6.41
C ARG A 61 2.75 -13.71 6.80
N GLN A 62 2.71 -13.25 8.04
CA GLN A 62 1.68 -12.32 8.52
C GLN A 62 1.76 -10.98 7.80
N GLN A 63 2.97 -10.46 7.60
CA GLN A 63 3.19 -9.24 6.84
C GLN A 63 2.74 -9.37 5.38
N MET A 64 3.09 -10.47 4.72
CA MET A 64 2.71 -10.74 3.33
C MET A 64 1.19 -10.83 3.18
N ARG A 65 0.49 -11.47 4.13
CA ARG A 65 -0.99 -11.52 4.13
C ARG A 65 -1.61 -10.12 4.17
N ARG A 66 -1.14 -9.27 5.08
CA ARG A 66 -1.60 -7.87 5.18
C ARG A 66 -1.32 -7.09 3.88
N GLN A 67 -0.12 -7.25 3.31
CA GLN A 67 0.23 -6.59 2.04
C GLN A 67 -0.62 -7.07 0.86
N VAL A 68 -0.93 -8.36 0.79
CA VAL A 68 -1.81 -8.92 -0.24
C VAL A 68 -3.24 -8.39 -0.09
N GLU A 69 -3.76 -8.35 1.13
CA GLU A 69 -5.08 -7.77 1.42
C GLU A 69 -5.14 -6.29 1.05
N GLU A 70 -4.14 -5.50 1.45
CA GLU A 70 -4.04 -4.08 1.06
C GLU A 70 -3.94 -3.92 -0.46
N THR A 71 -3.10 -4.71 -1.11
CA THR A 71 -2.93 -4.65 -2.58
C THR A 71 -4.23 -5.01 -3.29
N ALA A 72 -4.94 -6.04 -2.85
CA ALA A 72 -6.23 -6.43 -3.41
C ALA A 72 -7.28 -5.32 -3.23
N GLN A 73 -7.32 -4.69 -2.06
CA GLN A 73 -8.25 -3.59 -1.78
C GLN A 73 -7.99 -2.34 -2.61
N PHE A 74 -6.73 -2.08 -2.99
CA PHE A 74 -6.32 -0.88 -3.72
C PHE A 74 -5.85 -1.14 -5.16
N ALA A 75 -6.02 -2.35 -5.70
CA ALA A 75 -5.61 -2.71 -7.06
C ALA A 75 -6.26 -1.80 -8.13
N ILE A 76 -7.52 -1.42 -7.91
CA ILE A 76 -8.31 -0.58 -8.83
C ILE A 76 -7.87 0.90 -8.79
N ARG A 77 -7.05 1.31 -7.82
CA ARG A 77 -6.65 2.71 -7.60
C ARG A 77 -6.13 3.41 -8.87
N LYS A 78 -5.22 2.75 -9.60
CA LYS A 78 -4.61 3.34 -10.79
C LYS A 78 -5.65 3.52 -11.90
N PHE A 79 -6.43 2.47 -12.16
CA PHE A 79 -7.52 2.52 -13.13
C PHE A 79 -8.57 3.59 -12.77
N ALA A 80 -9.00 3.64 -11.50
CA ALA A 80 -9.95 4.65 -11.04
C ALA A 80 -9.41 6.06 -11.27
N LYS A 81 -8.12 6.31 -10.97
CA LYS A 81 -7.48 7.61 -11.21
C LYS A 81 -7.56 8.03 -12.67
N ASP A 82 -7.26 7.13 -13.60
CA ASP A 82 -7.30 7.40 -15.04
C ASP A 82 -8.75 7.69 -15.51
N MET A 83 -9.75 7.05 -14.90
CA MET A 83 -11.16 7.32 -15.20
C MET A 83 -11.66 8.67 -14.64
N LEU A 84 -11.04 9.22 -13.59
CA LEU A 84 -11.44 10.52 -13.04
C LEU A 84 -11.23 11.67 -14.02
N ASP A 85 -10.25 11.55 -14.92
CA ASP A 85 -10.01 12.55 -15.97
C ASP A 85 -11.16 12.56 -16.98
N THR A 86 -11.73 11.39 -17.30
CA THR A 86 -12.90 11.29 -18.17
C THR A 86 -14.15 11.91 -17.52
N VAL A 87 -14.36 11.68 -16.21
CA VAL A 87 -15.45 12.32 -15.46
C VAL A 87 -15.34 13.85 -15.52
N ASP A 88 -14.14 14.39 -15.34
CA ASP A 88 -13.91 15.83 -15.39
C ASP A 88 -14.19 16.40 -16.80
N ILE A 89 -13.79 15.70 -17.86
CA ILE A 89 -14.06 16.11 -19.24
C ILE A 89 -15.57 16.13 -19.51
N LEU A 90 -16.31 15.13 -19.04
CA LEU A 90 -17.78 15.10 -19.15
C LEU A 90 -18.42 16.28 -18.40
N GLY A 91 -17.95 16.57 -17.18
CA GLY A 91 -18.40 17.73 -16.41
C GLY A 91 -18.07 19.06 -17.10
N MET A 92 -16.91 19.18 -17.73
CA MET A 92 -16.53 20.34 -18.54
C MET A 92 -17.43 20.48 -19.77
N ALA A 93 -17.74 19.38 -20.45
CA ALA A 93 -18.66 19.39 -21.59
C ALA A 93 -20.05 19.90 -21.19
N LEU A 94 -20.58 19.46 -20.04
CA LEU A 94 -21.86 19.96 -19.52
C LEU A 94 -21.81 21.46 -19.16
N ARG A 95 -20.70 21.94 -18.58
CA ARG A 95 -20.51 23.38 -18.26
C ARG A 95 -20.32 24.25 -19.50
N SER A 96 -19.82 23.69 -20.59
CA SER A 96 -19.57 24.43 -21.84
C SER A 96 -20.87 24.88 -22.55
N VAL A 97 -21.98 24.20 -22.27
CA VAL A 97 -23.31 24.58 -22.78
C VAL A 97 -23.97 25.51 -21.77
N PRO A 98 -24.08 26.83 -22.06
CA PRO A 98 -24.71 27.76 -21.13
C PRO A 98 -26.21 27.45 -21.01
N LYS A 99 -26.71 27.44 -19.77
CA LYS A 99 -28.11 27.10 -19.44
C LYS A 99 -29.12 27.99 -20.18
N GLU A 100 -28.75 29.24 -20.44
CA GLU A 100 -29.56 30.19 -21.22
C GLU A 100 -29.90 29.69 -22.63
N LYS A 101 -28.99 28.93 -23.26
CA LYS A 101 -29.21 28.30 -24.57
C LYS A 101 -29.94 26.97 -24.48
N LEU A 102 -30.22 26.44 -23.28
CA LEU A 102 -31.07 25.26 -23.09
C LEU A 102 -32.52 25.69 -22.82
N ASP A 103 -32.73 26.81 -22.14
CA ASP A 103 -34.06 27.28 -21.75
C ASP A 103 -34.72 28.22 -22.78
N ALA A 104 -34.00 28.62 -23.83
CA ALA A 104 -34.57 29.41 -24.91
C ALA A 104 -35.70 28.65 -25.67
N PRO A 105 -36.71 29.35 -26.18
CA PRO A 105 -37.86 28.73 -26.87
C PRO A 105 -37.48 28.07 -28.20
N ASP A 106 -36.43 28.56 -28.89
CA ASP A 106 -36.00 28.09 -30.23
C ASP A 106 -34.85 27.07 -30.18
N VAL A 107 -34.68 26.36 -29.06
CA VAL A 107 -33.55 25.45 -28.90
C VAL A 107 -33.77 24.16 -29.66
N ASP A 108 -32.79 23.83 -30.52
CA ASP A 108 -32.71 22.56 -31.21
C ASP A 108 -32.89 21.38 -30.23
N ALA A 109 -33.95 20.60 -30.43
CA ALA A 109 -34.26 19.44 -29.60
C ALA A 109 -33.10 18.42 -29.56
N THR A 110 -32.28 18.38 -30.60
CA THR A 110 -31.06 17.56 -30.68
C THR A 110 -30.02 17.96 -29.63
N LEU A 111 -29.84 19.26 -29.36
CA LEU A 111 -28.90 19.75 -28.34
C LEU A 111 -29.37 19.40 -26.92
N LYS A 112 -30.67 19.54 -26.64
CA LYS A 112 -31.28 19.13 -25.37
C LYS A 112 -31.13 17.63 -25.11
N ASN A 113 -31.37 16.82 -26.14
CA ASN A 113 -31.20 15.37 -26.07
C ASN A 113 -29.73 14.97 -25.86
N LEU A 114 -28.80 15.64 -26.54
CA LEU A 114 -27.36 15.40 -26.36
C LEU A 114 -26.90 15.75 -24.94
N HIS A 115 -27.27 16.93 -24.43
CA HIS A 115 -26.94 17.34 -23.06
C HIS A 115 -27.48 16.35 -22.02
N THR A 116 -28.71 15.88 -22.22
CA THR A 116 -29.33 14.85 -21.36
C THR A 116 -28.58 13.52 -21.44
N GLY A 117 -28.20 13.07 -22.64
CA GLY A 117 -27.43 11.85 -22.83
C GLY A 117 -26.05 11.89 -22.17
N VAL A 118 -25.35 13.02 -22.27
CA VAL A 118 -24.05 13.23 -21.61
C VAL A 118 -24.22 13.22 -20.08
N SER A 119 -25.25 13.89 -19.54
CA SER A 119 -25.56 13.89 -18.10
C SER A 119 -25.88 12.48 -17.57
N MET A 120 -26.62 11.68 -18.34
CA MET A 120 -26.89 10.28 -18.00
C MET A 120 -25.62 9.43 -17.98
N THR A 121 -24.70 9.66 -18.92
CA THR A 121 -23.43 8.94 -18.99
C THR A 121 -22.50 9.30 -17.83
N GLU A 122 -22.41 10.59 -17.47
CA GLU A 122 -21.68 11.02 -16.27
C GLU A 122 -22.26 10.34 -15.02
N SER A 123 -23.59 10.32 -14.88
CA SER A 123 -24.28 9.72 -13.74
C SER A 123 -24.01 8.21 -13.65
N GLU A 124 -24.03 7.48 -14.76
CA GLU A 124 -23.77 6.05 -14.76
C GLU A 124 -22.30 5.73 -14.48
N LEU A 125 -21.37 6.55 -14.98
CA LEU A 125 -19.95 6.43 -14.67
C LEU A 125 -19.68 6.66 -13.17
N LEU A 126 -20.29 7.68 -12.57
CA LEU A 126 -20.22 7.91 -11.12
C LEU A 126 -20.81 6.74 -10.32
N ARG A 127 -21.91 6.14 -10.78
CA ARG A 127 -22.48 4.94 -10.15
C ARG A 127 -21.53 3.75 -10.25
N ALA A 128 -20.87 3.54 -11.39
CA ALA A 128 -19.88 2.48 -11.54
C ALA A 128 -18.70 2.66 -10.57
N LEU A 129 -18.18 3.89 -10.44
CA LEU A 129 -17.12 4.22 -9.49
C LEU A 129 -17.54 3.97 -8.04
N LYS A 130 -18.77 4.34 -7.65
CA LYS A 130 -19.31 4.07 -6.31
C LYS A 130 -19.38 2.59 -5.97
N ARG A 131 -19.70 1.70 -6.92
CA ARG A 131 -19.69 0.23 -6.69
C ARG A 131 -18.30 -0.29 -6.32
N HIS A 132 -17.24 0.37 -6.76
CA HIS A 132 -15.86 0.04 -6.41
C HIS A 132 -15.34 0.80 -5.17
N GLY A 133 -16.22 1.50 -4.44
CA GLY A 133 -15.89 2.25 -3.23
C GLY A 133 -15.17 3.58 -3.48
N VAL A 134 -15.28 4.13 -4.70
CA VAL A 134 -14.80 5.47 -5.04
C VAL A 134 -15.93 6.47 -4.80
N GLU A 135 -15.72 7.40 -3.87
CA GLU A 135 -16.70 8.41 -3.51
C GLU A 135 -16.18 9.82 -3.84
N PRO A 136 -16.98 10.66 -4.51
CA PRO A 136 -16.66 12.07 -4.68
C PRO A 136 -16.89 12.83 -3.36
N PHE A 137 -16.04 13.82 -3.09
CA PHE A 137 -16.26 14.78 -2.00
C PHE A 137 -16.14 16.22 -2.53
N ASP A 138 -16.97 17.10 -1.97
CA ASP A 138 -17.10 18.49 -2.39
C ASP A 138 -17.05 19.40 -1.14
N PRO A 139 -15.86 19.88 -0.74
CA PRO A 139 -15.65 20.58 0.53
C PRO A 139 -16.06 22.06 0.47
N MET A 140 -17.16 22.39 -0.19
CA MET A 140 -17.60 23.77 -0.34
C MET A 140 -18.05 24.35 1.02
N GLY A 141 -17.37 25.39 1.50
CA GLY A 141 -17.69 26.02 2.78
C GLY A 141 -17.09 25.32 4.01
N GLU A 142 -16.32 24.24 3.82
CA GLU A 142 -15.58 23.56 4.88
C GLU A 142 -14.22 24.24 5.15
N PRO A 143 -13.64 24.06 6.36
CA PRO A 143 -12.28 24.48 6.62
C PRO A 143 -11.29 23.76 5.70
N PHE A 144 -10.21 24.44 5.34
CA PHE A 144 -9.19 23.87 4.48
C PHE A 144 -8.33 22.83 5.22
N ASP A 145 -8.51 21.56 4.86
CA ASP A 145 -7.64 20.45 5.29
C ASP A 145 -6.56 20.10 4.26
N PRO A 146 -5.26 20.25 4.56
CA PRO A 146 -4.17 19.95 3.62
C PRO A 146 -4.08 18.48 3.17
N ASN A 147 -4.65 17.56 3.94
CA ASN A 147 -4.66 16.13 3.61
C ASN A 147 -5.69 15.78 2.52
N LEU A 148 -6.78 16.56 2.45
CA LEU A 148 -7.91 16.32 1.55
C LEU A 148 -7.93 17.32 0.38
N HIS A 149 -7.41 18.54 0.60
CA HIS A 149 -7.58 19.66 -0.30
C HIS A 149 -6.25 20.14 -0.88
N GLN A 150 -6.27 20.47 -2.16
CA GLN A 150 -5.19 21.17 -2.85
C GLN A 150 -5.64 22.61 -3.11
N ALA A 151 -5.04 23.58 -2.41
CA ALA A 151 -5.31 25.00 -2.65
C ALA A 151 -4.69 25.44 -3.99
N ALA A 152 -5.53 25.76 -4.97
CA ALA A 152 -5.09 26.23 -6.29
C ALA A 152 -4.80 27.74 -6.27
N PHE A 153 -5.65 28.52 -5.59
CA PHE A 153 -5.51 29.97 -5.48
C PHE A 153 -6.16 30.48 -4.20
N GLN A 154 -5.75 31.69 -3.79
CA GLN A 154 -6.29 32.38 -2.62
C GLN A 154 -6.92 33.70 -3.06
N VAL A 155 -8.13 33.99 -2.57
CA VAL A 155 -8.83 35.25 -2.88
C VAL A 155 -9.32 35.90 -1.59
N ALA A 156 -9.07 37.20 -1.47
CA ALA A 156 -9.67 38.03 -0.43
C ALA A 156 -11.14 38.27 -0.78
N ILE A 157 -12.05 37.69 0.01
CA ILE A 157 -13.50 37.87 -0.18
C ILE A 157 -14.05 38.47 1.11
N PRO A 158 -14.54 39.72 1.08
CA PRO A 158 -15.07 40.37 2.27
C PRO A 158 -16.30 39.59 2.79
N GLY A 159 -16.27 39.23 4.08
CA GLY A 159 -17.40 38.60 4.77
C GLY A 159 -17.37 37.07 4.88
N LYS A 160 -16.34 36.38 4.35
CA LYS A 160 -16.13 34.95 4.62
C LYS A 160 -15.00 34.71 5.60
N LYS A 161 -15.12 33.62 6.37
CA LYS A 161 -14.07 33.21 7.31
C LYS A 161 -12.79 32.86 6.54
N PRO A 162 -11.64 33.39 6.96
CA PRO A 162 -10.37 33.03 6.35
C PRO A 162 -10.06 31.55 6.54
N GLY A 163 -9.31 30.97 5.61
CA GLY A 163 -8.99 29.53 5.63
C GLY A 163 -10.16 28.61 5.29
N THR A 164 -11.30 29.15 4.86
CA THR A 164 -12.45 28.37 4.38
C THR A 164 -12.38 28.17 2.87
N VAL A 165 -12.83 27.02 2.39
CA VAL A 165 -12.98 26.75 0.95
C VAL A 165 -14.12 27.59 0.38
N PHE A 166 -13.80 28.47 -0.57
CA PHE A 166 -14.77 29.31 -1.25
C PHE A 166 -15.39 28.62 -2.46
N GLN A 167 -14.55 28.03 -3.30
CA GLN A 167 -14.93 27.45 -4.58
C GLN A 167 -14.16 26.16 -4.83
N VAL A 168 -14.82 25.16 -5.39
CA VAL A 168 -14.22 23.89 -5.81
C VAL A 168 -14.13 23.89 -7.33
N GLU A 169 -12.91 23.89 -7.86
CA GLU A 169 -12.66 23.86 -9.30
C GLU A 169 -12.79 22.43 -9.82
N LYS A 170 -12.08 21.50 -9.15
CA LYS A 170 -12.14 20.06 -9.42
C LYS A 170 -12.53 19.32 -8.16
N ARG A 171 -13.54 18.45 -8.30
CA ARG A 171 -14.01 17.58 -7.21
C ARG A 171 -12.91 16.61 -6.79
N GLY A 172 -12.83 16.37 -5.49
CA GLY A 172 -11.94 15.37 -4.94
C GLY A 172 -12.59 13.98 -4.95
N PHE A 173 -11.77 12.94 -4.92
CA PHE A 173 -12.24 11.56 -4.86
C PHE A 173 -11.45 10.77 -3.82
N MET A 174 -12.15 9.92 -3.07
CA MET A 174 -11.60 9.02 -2.07
C MET A 174 -11.95 7.57 -2.40
N ILE A 175 -11.03 6.64 -2.15
CA ILE A 175 -11.34 5.21 -2.07
C ILE A 175 -11.29 4.82 -0.60
N LYS A 176 -12.42 4.40 -0.05
CA LYS A 176 -12.53 3.97 1.35
C LYS A 176 -11.93 5.05 2.28
N ASN A 177 -10.75 4.80 2.86
CA ASN A 177 -10.09 5.69 3.81
C ASN A 177 -8.89 6.44 3.21
N ARG A 178 -8.68 6.39 1.89
CA ARG A 178 -7.51 7.01 1.23
C ARG A 178 -7.93 7.92 0.09
N VAL A 179 -7.32 9.10 0.06
CA VAL A 179 -7.51 10.06 -1.03
C VAL A 179 -6.88 9.53 -2.33
N LEU A 180 -7.69 9.47 -3.38
CA LEU A 180 -7.22 9.19 -4.74
C LEU A 180 -6.67 10.46 -5.37
N ARG A 181 -7.49 11.51 -5.33
CA ARG A 181 -7.25 12.83 -5.91
C ARG A 181 -7.79 13.87 -4.93
N PRO A 182 -6.96 14.81 -4.46
CA PRO A 182 -7.44 15.89 -3.61
C PRO A 182 -8.39 16.80 -4.40
N ALA A 183 -9.33 17.43 -3.70
CA ALA A 183 -10.17 18.46 -4.32
C ALA A 183 -9.31 19.70 -4.60
N GLN A 184 -9.41 20.26 -5.80
CA GLN A 184 -8.76 21.53 -6.12
C GLN A 184 -9.69 22.67 -5.74
N VAL A 185 -9.24 23.49 -4.80
CA VAL A 185 -10.09 24.48 -4.12
C VAL A 185 -9.46 25.86 -4.11
N GLY A 186 -10.30 26.88 -4.18
CA GLY A 186 -9.95 28.27 -3.86
C GLY A 186 -10.20 28.53 -2.38
N VAL A 187 -9.19 29.04 -1.66
CA VAL A 187 -9.28 29.33 -0.22
C VAL A 187 -9.43 30.84 0.00
N VAL A 188 -10.19 31.23 1.01
CA VAL A 188 -10.28 32.64 1.41
C VAL A 188 -8.98 33.07 2.08
N LYS A 189 -8.33 34.10 1.54
CA LYS A 189 -7.13 34.68 2.11
C LYS A 189 -7.48 35.48 3.38
N ASP A 190 -6.62 35.41 4.39
CA ASP A 190 -6.62 36.36 5.50
C ASP A 190 -6.24 37.75 4.98
N ASP A 191 -7.14 38.73 5.16
CA ASP A 191 -6.85 40.15 5.00
C ASP A 191 -6.14 40.66 6.27
N ALA A 192 -4.90 40.21 6.47
CA ALA A 192 -3.99 40.70 7.51
C ALA A 192 -2.89 41.56 6.90
#